data_AF-A0A3P9DNT2-F1
#
_entry.id   AF-A0A3P9DNT2-F1
#
_cell.length_a   1.000
_cell.length_b   1.000
_cell.length_c   1.000
_cell.angle_alpha   90.00
_cell.angle_beta   90.00
_cell.angle_gamma   90.00
#
_symmetry.space_group_name_H-M   'P 1'
#
loop_
_entity.id
_entity.type
_entity.pdbx_description
1 polymer ?
#
loop_
_entity_poly.entity_id
_entity_poly.type
_entity_poly.pdbx_seq_one_letter_code
_entity_poly.pdbx_strand_id
1 'polypeptide(L)'
;MSLQWTAVATFLYAEVFLVLLLCIPFISPKRWNSIFKSRIIKAITLYGNTAFMVAIAILVFLLIDAFREVRKYSVTEKVDLANHPTAIEHIHMKLFRAQRNEYIAGFALLLCLLLRRLATLLSQQASLMASNEAFKKQAEGASNAAKKYMEDNEMLQEKLREAGLELPEAGKKGPGPQEENKTLKEEVKSLKEELEATKKALQKSDNDVRAMKKQSANLTVEYDRLLEEHSKLLAKSDKKSD
;
A
#
# COMPACT_ATOMS: atom_id res chain seq x y z
N MET A 1 29.88 -14.87 -27.14
CA MET A 1 28.77 -15.03 -26.17
C MET A 1 27.67 -15.81 -26.87
N SER A 2 26.95 -16.71 -26.19
CA SER A 2 25.76 -17.32 -26.81
C SER A 2 24.65 -16.28 -26.94
N LEU A 3 23.76 -16.46 -27.92
CA LEU A 3 22.67 -15.51 -28.24
C LEU A 3 21.78 -15.19 -27.03
N GLN A 4 21.56 -16.15 -26.13
CA GLN A 4 20.82 -15.95 -24.88
C GLN A 4 21.47 -14.89 -23.98
N TRP A 5 22.79 -14.94 -23.77
CA TRP A 5 23.49 -14.04 -22.84
C TRP A 5 23.66 -12.64 -23.42
N THR A 6 23.72 -12.51 -24.75
CA THR A 6 23.63 -11.20 -25.43
C THR A 6 22.25 -10.58 -25.28
N ALA A 7 21.17 -11.38 -25.32
CA ALA A 7 19.82 -10.87 -25.09
C ALA A 7 19.65 -10.36 -23.65
N VAL A 8 20.11 -11.13 -22.64
CA VAL A 8 20.07 -10.69 -21.23
C VAL A 8 20.92 -9.45 -21.00
N ALA A 9 22.11 -9.36 -21.61
CA ALA A 9 22.96 -8.17 -21.49
C ALA A 9 22.30 -6.94 -22.14
N THR A 10 21.64 -7.10 -23.29
CA THR A 10 20.89 -6.01 -23.94
C THR A 10 19.73 -5.55 -23.08
N PHE A 11 19.01 -6.50 -22.46
CA PHE A 11 17.95 -6.19 -21.51
C PHE A 11 18.49 -5.40 -20.31
N LEU A 12 19.59 -5.85 -19.70
CA LEU A 12 20.26 -5.14 -18.61
C LEU A 12 20.65 -3.71 -18.99
N TYR A 13 21.22 -3.49 -20.18
CA TYR A 13 21.58 -2.14 -20.63
C TYR A 13 20.36 -1.25 -20.82
N ALA A 14 19.25 -1.80 -21.33
CA ALA A 14 17.99 -1.07 -21.42
C ALA A 14 17.45 -0.69 -20.03
N GLU A 15 17.56 -1.58 -19.04
CA GLU A 15 17.15 -1.28 -17.66
C GLU A 15 18.00 -0.19 -17.02
N VAL A 16 19.33 -0.27 -17.16
CA VAL A 16 20.24 0.78 -16.66
C VAL A 16 19.90 2.12 -17.30
N PHE A 17 19.69 2.15 -18.62
CA PHE A 17 19.29 3.35 -19.33
C PHE A 17 17.97 3.92 -18.80
N LEU A 18 16.95 3.06 -18.60
CA LEU A 18 15.66 3.48 -18.06
C LEU A 18 15.77 3.99 -16.63
N VAL A 19 16.52 3.31 -15.74
CA VAL A 19 16.74 3.77 -14.36
C VAL A 19 17.42 5.12 -14.36
N LEU A 20 18.48 5.31 -15.14
CA LEU A 20 19.14 6.61 -15.27
C LEU A 20 18.17 7.67 -15.76
N LEU A 21 17.39 7.37 -16.79
CA LEU A 21 16.39 8.28 -17.36
C LEU A 21 15.30 8.66 -16.33
N LEU A 22 14.83 7.71 -15.53
CA LEU A 22 13.84 7.96 -14.46
C LEU A 22 14.43 8.73 -13.27
N CYS A 23 15.71 8.55 -12.97
CA CYS A 23 16.40 9.22 -11.86
C CYS A 23 16.85 10.66 -12.18
N ILE A 24 16.73 11.10 -13.44
CA ILE A 24 17.11 12.46 -13.82
C ILE A 24 16.17 13.49 -13.14
N PRO A 25 16.72 14.46 -12.38
CA PRO A 25 15.92 15.47 -11.67
C PRO A 25 15.27 16.49 -12.62
N PHE A 26 15.63 16.51 -13.91
CA PHE A 26 15.13 17.46 -14.90
C PHE A 26 13.67 17.22 -15.30
N ILE A 27 13.15 16.01 -15.13
CA ILE A 27 11.79 15.67 -15.55
C ILE A 27 10.89 15.65 -14.32
N SER A 28 10.03 16.67 -14.20
CA SER A 28 9.12 16.76 -13.06
C SER A 28 8.15 15.56 -12.99
N PRO A 29 7.75 15.12 -11.79
CA PRO A 29 6.75 14.05 -11.62
C PRO A 29 5.44 14.32 -12.39
N LYS A 30 5.08 15.59 -12.62
CA LYS A 30 3.89 15.96 -13.41
C LYS A 30 4.03 15.57 -14.89
N ARG A 31 5.22 15.74 -15.49
CA ARG A 31 5.49 15.34 -16.89
C ARG A 31 5.43 13.82 -17.01
N TRP A 32 6.05 13.12 -16.05
CA TRP A 32 5.95 11.68 -15.93
C TRP A 32 4.50 11.20 -15.80
N ASN A 33 3.66 11.86 -15.01
CA ASN A 33 2.24 11.53 -14.91
C ASN A 33 1.52 11.55 -16.25
N SER A 34 1.78 12.59 -17.05
CA SER A 34 1.16 12.77 -18.35
C SER A 34 1.59 11.66 -19.32
N ILE A 35 2.88 11.32 -19.30
CA ILE A 35 3.46 10.20 -20.05
C ILE A 35 2.83 8.88 -19.57
N PHE A 36 2.78 8.63 -18.26
CA PHE A 36 2.21 7.42 -17.65
C PHE A 36 0.70 7.26 -17.88
N LYS A 37 -0.04 8.37 -18.02
CA LYS A 37 -1.47 8.34 -18.35
C LYS A 37 -1.76 8.14 -19.83
N SER A 38 -0.74 8.17 -20.70
CA SER A 38 -0.90 7.94 -22.14
C SER A 38 -1.46 6.54 -22.45
N ARG A 39 -2.16 6.42 -23.58
CA ARG A 39 -2.76 5.15 -24.03
C ARG A 39 -1.72 4.02 -24.18
N ILE A 40 -0.51 4.39 -24.58
CA ILE A 40 0.63 3.48 -24.77
C ILE A 40 1.04 2.86 -23.43
N ILE A 41 1.15 3.68 -22.37
CA ILE A 41 1.56 3.18 -21.06
C ILE A 41 0.44 2.42 -20.36
N LYS A 42 -0.83 2.76 -20.59
CA LYS A 42 -1.95 1.94 -20.12
C LYS A 42 -1.94 0.54 -20.73
N ALA A 43 -1.65 0.43 -22.03
CA ALA A 43 -1.49 -0.87 -22.70
C ALA A 43 -0.28 -1.64 -22.13
N ILE A 44 0.85 -0.96 -21.93
CA ILE A 44 2.04 -1.56 -21.29
C ILE A 44 1.74 -1.96 -19.84
N THR A 45 0.90 -1.24 -19.10
CA THR A 45 0.60 -1.59 -17.70
C THR A 45 -0.30 -2.83 -17.62
N LEU A 46 -1.26 -2.97 -18.55
CA LEU A 46 -2.18 -4.10 -18.61
C LEU A 46 -1.45 -5.42 -18.92
N TYR A 47 -0.63 -5.43 -19.96
CA TYR A 47 0.16 -6.62 -20.34
C TYR A 47 1.48 -6.73 -19.57
N GLY A 48 1.98 -5.61 -19.03
CA GLY A 48 3.28 -5.53 -18.40
C GLY A 48 3.35 -6.26 -17.08
N ASN A 49 2.25 -6.43 -16.34
CA ASN A 49 2.31 -7.23 -15.11
C ASN A 49 2.60 -8.71 -15.42
N THR A 50 1.91 -9.27 -16.43
CA THR A 50 2.14 -10.64 -16.88
C THR A 50 3.51 -10.79 -17.54
N ALA A 51 3.89 -9.87 -18.43
CA ALA A 51 5.20 -9.88 -19.08
C ALA A 51 6.35 -9.74 -18.06
N PHE A 52 6.18 -8.92 -17.02
CA PHE A 52 7.14 -8.76 -15.93
C PHE A 52 7.29 -10.05 -15.12
N MET A 53 6.19 -10.71 -14.75
CA MET A 53 6.25 -12.00 -14.04
C MET A 53 6.96 -13.08 -14.86
N VAL A 54 6.68 -13.14 -16.17
CA VAL A 54 7.38 -14.05 -17.08
C VAL A 54 8.86 -13.69 -17.20
N ALA A 55 9.21 -12.42 -17.34
CA ALA A 55 10.59 -11.96 -17.40
C ALA A 55 11.37 -12.30 -16.12
N ILE A 56 10.77 -12.09 -14.95
CA ILE A 56 11.35 -12.48 -13.66
C ILE A 56 11.55 -13.99 -13.59
N ALA A 57 10.57 -14.80 -13.99
CA ALA A 57 10.72 -16.25 -14.01
C ALA A 57 11.90 -16.68 -14.91
N ILE A 58 12.00 -16.13 -16.12
CA ILE A 58 13.10 -16.40 -17.05
C ILE A 58 14.45 -16.00 -16.45
N LEU A 59 14.56 -14.80 -15.85
CA LEU A 59 15.78 -14.33 -15.22
C LEU A 59 16.20 -15.19 -14.02
N VAL A 60 15.23 -15.66 -13.22
CA VAL A 60 15.49 -16.60 -12.11
C VAL A 60 16.00 -17.94 -12.66
N PHE A 61 15.37 -18.49 -13.70
CA PHE A 61 15.85 -19.73 -14.33
C PHE A 61 17.27 -19.60 -14.87
N LEU A 62 17.58 -18.49 -15.56
CA LEU A 62 18.91 -18.22 -16.09
C LEU A 62 19.94 -17.99 -14.98
N LEU A 63 19.54 -17.34 -13.88
CA LEU A 63 20.39 -17.15 -12.71
C LEU A 63 20.74 -18.49 -12.06
N ILE A 64 19.76 -19.39 -11.91
CA ILE A 64 19.98 -20.74 -11.38
C ILE A 64 20.90 -21.54 -12.32
N ASP A 65 20.69 -21.46 -13.63
CA ASP A 65 21.54 -22.17 -14.60
C ASP A 65 22.98 -21.65 -14.58
N ALA A 66 23.19 -20.32 -14.55
CA ALA A 66 24.50 -19.71 -14.40
C ALA A 66 25.16 -20.11 -13.08
N PHE A 67 24.44 -20.08 -11.97
CA PHE A 67 24.96 -20.47 -10.66
C PHE A 67 25.35 -21.95 -10.61
N ARG A 68 24.55 -22.82 -11.23
CA ARG A 68 24.86 -24.24 -11.40
C ARG A 68 26.11 -24.43 -12.26
N GLU A 69 26.25 -23.64 -13.33
CA GLU A 69 27.41 -23.66 -14.23
C GLU A 69 28.68 -23.20 -13.49
N VAL A 70 28.60 -22.14 -12.68
CA VAL A 70 29.70 -21.67 -11.81
C VAL A 70 30.09 -22.75 -10.81
N ARG A 71 29.15 -23.35 -10.09
CA ARG A 71 29.46 -24.44 -9.14
C ARG A 71 30.07 -25.65 -9.83
N LYS A 72 29.55 -26.05 -11.00
CA LYS A 72 30.06 -27.18 -11.78
C LYS A 72 31.53 -26.98 -12.14
N TYR A 73 31.90 -25.81 -12.68
CA TYR A 73 33.28 -25.55 -13.10
C TYR A 73 34.19 -25.07 -11.97
N SER A 74 33.66 -24.65 -10.82
CA SER A 74 34.43 -24.23 -9.64
C SER A 74 34.96 -25.40 -8.80
N VAL A 75 34.28 -26.56 -8.80
CA VAL A 75 34.60 -27.70 -7.90
C VAL A 75 35.42 -28.80 -8.59
N THR A 76 35.70 -28.67 -9.89
CA THR A 76 36.40 -29.71 -10.69
C THR A 76 37.91 -29.78 -10.42
N GLU A 77 38.43 -29.03 -9.45
CA GLU A 77 39.86 -29.02 -9.06
C GLU A 77 40.36 -30.37 -8.50
N LYS A 78 39.48 -31.35 -8.23
CA LYS A 78 39.83 -32.62 -7.55
C LYS A 78 40.02 -33.85 -8.43
N VAL A 79 39.84 -33.79 -9.76
CA VAL A 79 39.94 -35.00 -10.61
C VAL A 79 40.81 -34.74 -11.84
N ASP A 80 42.03 -35.27 -11.81
CA ASP A 80 42.96 -35.52 -12.95
C ASP A 80 43.29 -34.36 -13.90
N LEU A 81 43.37 -33.13 -13.40
CA LEU A 81 43.69 -31.97 -14.23
C LEU A 81 45.20 -31.71 -14.44
N ALA A 82 46.07 -32.45 -13.75
CA ALA A 82 47.53 -32.26 -13.81
C ALA A 82 48.18 -32.73 -15.12
N ASN A 83 47.53 -33.59 -15.90
CA ASN A 83 48.14 -34.27 -17.06
C ASN A 83 47.89 -33.60 -18.42
N HIS A 84 47.04 -32.57 -18.51
CA HIS A 84 46.74 -31.84 -19.76
C HIS A 84 46.55 -30.33 -19.51
N PRO A 85 47.60 -29.50 -19.63
CA PRO A 85 47.52 -28.06 -19.32
C PRO A 85 46.50 -27.29 -20.18
N THR A 86 46.24 -27.73 -21.41
CA THR A 86 45.22 -27.14 -22.30
C THR A 86 43.78 -27.35 -21.81
N ALA A 87 43.52 -28.39 -21.02
CA ALA A 87 42.20 -28.64 -20.44
C ALA A 87 41.90 -27.70 -19.26
N ILE A 88 42.93 -27.33 -18.48
CA ILE A 88 42.84 -26.37 -17.37
C ILE A 88 42.36 -25.01 -17.89
N GLU A 89 43.00 -24.50 -18.95
CA GLU A 89 42.65 -23.21 -19.56
C GLU A 89 41.21 -23.17 -20.06
N HIS A 90 40.74 -24.28 -20.66
CA HIS A 90 39.36 -24.41 -21.13
C HIS A 90 38.34 -24.39 -19.99
N ILE A 91 38.65 -24.97 -18.83
CA ILE A 91 37.78 -24.94 -17.65
C ILE A 91 37.74 -23.55 -17.03
N HIS A 92 38.90 -22.90 -16.84
CA HIS A 92 38.96 -21.52 -16.36
C HIS A 92 38.17 -20.58 -17.26
N MET A 93 38.31 -20.72 -18.59
CA MET A 93 37.54 -19.91 -19.54
C MET A 93 36.02 -20.12 -19.40
N LYS A 94 35.56 -21.35 -19.14
CA LYS A 94 34.14 -21.63 -18.90
C LYS A 94 33.67 -21.09 -17.54
N LEU A 95 34.50 -21.16 -16.51
CA LEU A 95 34.22 -20.60 -15.19
C LEU A 95 34.07 -19.07 -15.24
N PHE A 96 35.00 -18.35 -15.86
CA PHE A 96 34.91 -16.90 -16.05
C PHE A 96 33.68 -16.49 -16.86
N ARG A 97 33.33 -17.30 -17.87
CA ARG A 97 32.11 -17.09 -18.65
C ARG A 97 30.86 -17.22 -17.78
N ALA A 98 30.79 -18.25 -16.95
CA ALA A 98 29.66 -18.50 -16.05
C ALA A 98 29.53 -17.42 -14.97
N GLN A 99 30.64 -16.99 -14.35
CA GLN A 99 30.65 -15.92 -13.34
C GLN A 99 30.11 -14.60 -13.89
N ARG A 100 30.58 -14.17 -15.07
CA ARG A 100 30.06 -12.95 -15.71
C ARG A 100 28.57 -13.08 -16.03
N ASN A 101 28.12 -14.23 -16.52
CA ASN A 101 26.73 -14.48 -16.85
C ASN A 101 25.83 -14.43 -15.61
N GLU A 102 26.31 -14.97 -14.48
CA GLU A 102 25.64 -14.87 -13.17
C GLU A 102 25.48 -13.41 -12.74
N TYR A 103 26.54 -12.59 -12.84
CA TYR A 103 26.44 -11.16 -12.53
C TYR A 103 25.44 -10.44 -13.44
N ILE A 104 25.48 -10.69 -14.75
CA ILE A 104 24.55 -10.06 -15.70
C ILE A 104 23.10 -10.41 -15.36
N ALA A 105 22.79 -11.70 -15.12
CA ALA A 105 21.44 -12.12 -14.75
C ALA A 105 21.02 -11.57 -13.38
N GLY A 106 21.91 -11.58 -12.39
CA GLY A 106 21.65 -11.09 -11.04
C GLY A 106 21.38 -9.59 -11.01
N PHE A 107 22.21 -8.80 -11.70
CA PHE A 107 21.99 -7.36 -11.83
C PHE A 107 20.72 -7.03 -12.62
N ALA A 108 20.42 -7.77 -13.69
CA ALA A 108 19.20 -7.58 -14.46
C ALA A 108 17.97 -7.85 -13.58
N LEU A 109 17.96 -8.94 -12.82
CA LEU A 109 16.87 -9.25 -11.89
C LEU A 109 16.70 -8.14 -10.85
N LEU A 110 17.79 -7.68 -10.23
CA LEU A 110 17.75 -6.61 -9.24
C LEU A 110 17.21 -5.30 -9.84
N LEU A 111 17.73 -4.88 -10.99
CA LEU A 111 17.32 -3.64 -11.66
C LEU A 111 15.89 -3.71 -12.15
N CYS A 112 15.43 -4.87 -12.64
CA CYS A 112 14.03 -5.11 -13.01
C CYS A 112 13.08 -4.83 -11.85
N LEU A 113 13.38 -5.37 -10.67
CA LEU A 113 12.61 -5.14 -9.44
C LEU A 113 12.65 -3.67 -9.00
N LEU A 114 13.84 -3.04 -9.05
CA LEU A 114 14.00 -1.64 -8.70
C LEU A 114 13.22 -0.72 -9.65
N LEU A 115 13.27 -0.98 -10.96
CA LEU A 115 12.60 -0.20 -11.99
C LEU A 115 11.07 -0.29 -11.83
N ARG A 116 10.53 -1.49 -11.55
CA ARG A 116 9.11 -1.69 -11.22
C ARG A 116 8.68 -0.86 -10.01
N ARG A 117 9.50 -0.88 -8.95
CA ARG A 117 9.25 -0.10 -7.73
C ARG A 117 9.31 1.40 -7.99
N LEU A 118 10.33 1.87 -8.70
CA LEU A 118 10.52 3.28 -9.06
C LEU A 118 9.36 3.82 -9.91
N ALA A 119 8.95 3.08 -10.95
CA ALA A 119 7.84 3.47 -11.80
C ALA A 119 6.52 3.61 -11.00
N THR A 120 6.27 2.67 -10.07
CA THR A 120 5.08 2.70 -9.21
C THR A 120 5.11 3.90 -8.26
N LEU A 121 6.23 4.12 -7.58
CA LEU A 121 6.41 5.26 -6.66
C LEU A 121 6.28 6.60 -7.39
N LEU A 122 6.86 6.72 -8.58
CA LEU A 122 6.79 7.93 -9.39
C LEU A 122 5.36 8.23 -9.83
N SER A 123 4.59 7.20 -10.20
CA SER A 123 3.16 7.34 -10.51
C SER A 123 2.33 7.76 -9.28
N GLN A 124 2.62 7.22 -8.10
CA GLN A 124 1.95 7.59 -6.86
C GLN A 124 2.27 9.03 -6.46
N GLN A 125 3.55 9.41 -6.48
CA GLN A 125 4.01 10.76 -6.17
C GLN A 125 3.41 11.80 -7.13
N ALA A 126 3.35 11.46 -8.42
CA ALA A 126 2.72 12.29 -9.43
C ALA A 126 1.21 12.52 -9.19
N SER A 127 0.49 11.47 -8.77
CA SER A 127 -0.92 11.56 -8.42
C SER A 127 -1.14 12.42 -7.17
N LEU A 128 -0.34 12.19 -6.13
CA LEU A 128 -0.37 12.96 -4.88
C LEU A 128 -0.06 14.44 -5.11
N MET A 129 0.90 14.76 -5.99
CA MET A 129 1.24 16.14 -6.31
C MET A 129 0.09 16.84 -7.06
N ALA A 130 -0.62 16.13 -7.93
CA ALA A 130 -1.77 16.67 -8.64
C ALA A 130 -2.97 16.90 -7.71
N SER A 131 -3.25 15.97 -6.78
CA SER A 131 -4.32 16.15 -5.80
C SER A 131 -4.01 17.27 -4.81
N ASN A 132 -2.77 17.40 -4.36
CA ASN A 132 -2.35 18.47 -3.46
C ASN A 132 -2.48 19.85 -4.13
N GLU A 133 -2.12 19.98 -5.41
CA GLU A 133 -2.35 21.23 -6.16
C GLU A 133 -3.86 21.54 -6.30
N ALA A 134 -4.69 20.53 -6.56
CA ALA A 134 -6.14 20.71 -6.64
C ALA A 134 -6.74 21.14 -5.29
N PHE A 135 -6.32 20.51 -4.19
CA PHE A 135 -6.75 20.89 -2.84
C PHE A 135 -6.29 22.30 -2.47
N LYS A 136 -5.06 22.67 -2.82
CA LYS A 136 -4.56 24.02 -2.60
C LYS A 136 -5.41 25.07 -3.33
N LYS A 137 -5.73 24.83 -4.61
CA LYS A 137 -6.62 25.70 -5.39
C LYS A 137 -8.04 25.76 -4.82
N GLN A 138 -8.57 24.64 -4.34
CA GLN A 138 -9.89 24.61 -3.70
C GLN A 138 -9.90 25.40 -2.39
N ALA A 139 -8.87 25.27 -1.56
CA ALA A 139 -8.75 26.03 -0.32
C ALA A 139 -8.60 27.54 -0.59
N GLU A 140 -7.77 27.93 -1.56
CA GLU A 140 -7.61 29.32 -1.99
C GLU A 140 -8.93 29.88 -2.57
N GLY A 141 -9.63 29.11 -3.39
CA GLY A 141 -10.94 29.49 -3.95
C GLY A 141 -12.01 29.69 -2.87
N ALA A 142 -12.10 28.78 -1.90
CA ALA A 142 -13.01 28.90 -0.78
C ALA A 142 -12.66 30.10 0.13
N SER A 143 -11.36 30.34 0.38
CA SER A 143 -10.91 31.50 1.16
C SER A 143 -11.21 32.82 0.46
N ASN A 144 -10.99 32.89 -0.86
CA ASN A 144 -11.32 34.10 -1.64
C ASN A 144 -12.83 34.33 -1.72
N ALA A 145 -13.64 33.28 -1.88
CA ALA A 145 -15.10 33.39 -1.84
C ALA A 145 -15.57 33.88 -0.46
N ALA A 146 -15.03 33.34 0.64
CA ALA A 146 -15.33 33.79 1.99
C ALA A 146 -14.97 35.27 2.20
N LYS A 147 -13.77 35.71 1.76
CA LYS A 147 -13.38 37.12 1.80
C LYS A 147 -14.35 38.01 1.04
N LYS A 148 -14.73 37.61 -0.18
CA LYS A 148 -15.69 38.37 -0.99
C LYS A 148 -17.05 38.49 -0.30
N TYR A 149 -17.54 37.41 0.31
CA TYR A 149 -18.79 37.48 1.09
C TYR A 149 -18.70 38.36 2.33
N MET A 150 -17.52 38.46 2.95
CA MET A 150 -17.29 39.38 4.06
C MET A 150 -17.30 40.83 3.58
N GLU A 151 -16.57 41.15 2.50
CA GLU A 151 -16.53 42.48 1.88
C GLU A 151 -17.92 42.92 1.37
N ASP A 152 -18.66 42.03 0.69
CA ASP A 152 -20.00 42.31 0.20
C ASP A 152 -20.98 42.57 1.37
N ASN A 153 -20.85 41.83 2.48
CA ASN A 153 -21.65 42.08 3.69
C ASN A 153 -21.32 43.43 4.32
N GLU A 154 -20.04 43.80 4.43
CA GLU A 154 -19.61 45.10 4.96
C GLU A 154 -20.16 46.25 4.11
N MET A 155 -20.05 46.16 2.78
CA MET A 155 -20.61 47.16 1.86
C MET A 155 -22.13 47.27 1.95
N LEU A 156 -22.84 46.14 2.10
CA LEU A 156 -24.29 46.15 2.27
C LEU A 156 -24.69 46.80 3.59
N GLN A 157 -23.97 46.53 4.68
CA GLN A 157 -24.19 47.18 5.97
C GLN A 157 -23.93 48.69 5.90
N GLU A 158 -22.88 49.12 5.20
CA GLU A 158 -22.58 50.55 5.02
C GLU A 158 -23.69 51.26 4.22
N LYS A 159 -24.14 50.67 3.11
CA LYS A 159 -25.26 51.22 2.30
C LYS A 159 -26.58 51.29 3.07
N LEU A 160 -26.87 50.28 3.91
CA LEU A 160 -28.04 50.29 4.80
C LEU A 160 -27.97 51.44 5.80
N ARG A 161 -26.77 51.70 6.35
CA ARG A 161 -26.51 52.79 7.30
C ARG A 161 -26.63 54.18 6.65
N GLU A 162 -26.19 54.34 5.41
CA GLU A 162 -26.34 55.58 4.64
C GLU A 162 -27.79 55.87 4.22
N ALA A 163 -28.58 54.83 3.95
CA ALA A 163 -29.98 54.95 3.53
C ALA A 163 -30.95 55.34 4.67
N GLY A 164 -30.46 55.56 5.90
CA GLY A 164 -31.27 55.97 7.05
C GLY A 164 -32.29 54.93 7.53
N LEU A 165 -32.25 53.71 6.98
CA LEU A 165 -32.91 52.54 7.53
C LEU A 165 -32.15 52.14 8.79
N GLU A 166 -32.85 51.86 9.88
CA GLU A 166 -32.24 51.14 10.99
C GLU A 166 -31.58 49.91 10.38
N LEU A 167 -30.25 49.84 10.48
CA LEU A 167 -29.55 48.56 10.43
C LEU A 167 -30.41 47.62 11.25
N PRO A 168 -30.70 46.38 10.80
CA PRO A 168 -31.23 45.41 11.74
C PRO A 168 -30.31 45.52 12.94
N GLU A 169 -30.87 45.92 14.10
CA GLU A 169 -30.07 46.14 15.30
C GLU A 169 -29.07 45.01 15.36
N ALA A 170 -27.84 45.35 15.73
CA ALA A 170 -26.83 44.40 16.16
C ALA A 170 -27.34 43.64 17.41
N GLY A 171 -28.36 42.82 17.21
CA GLY A 171 -29.25 42.20 18.17
C GLY A 171 -29.51 40.73 17.84
N LYS A 172 -28.80 40.19 16.84
CA LYS A 172 -28.08 38.92 17.02
C LYS A 172 -26.69 39.11 16.43
N LYS A 173 -25.71 39.35 17.31
CA LYS A 173 -24.43 38.66 17.13
C LYS A 173 -24.80 37.18 16.88
N GLY A 174 -24.80 36.77 15.61
CA GLY A 174 -24.23 35.46 15.32
C GLY A 174 -22.87 35.47 16.00
N PRO A 175 -22.53 34.46 16.80
CA PRO A 175 -21.37 34.54 17.68
C PRO A 175 -20.17 34.95 16.81
N GLY A 176 -19.45 36.03 17.15
CA GLY A 176 -18.22 36.34 16.42
C GLY A 176 -17.31 35.10 16.42
N PRO A 177 -16.29 35.00 15.55
CA PRO A 177 -15.47 33.79 15.43
C PRO A 177 -14.98 33.23 16.77
N GLN A 178 -14.81 34.07 17.81
CA GLN A 178 -14.47 33.66 19.18
C GLN A 178 -15.62 33.09 20.03
N GLU A 179 -16.85 33.58 19.86
CA GLU A 179 -18.03 33.13 20.58
C GLU A 179 -18.63 31.89 19.88
N GLU A 180 -18.46 31.78 18.56
CA GLU A 180 -18.76 30.59 17.75
C GLU A 180 -17.73 29.50 18.05
N ASN A 181 -16.44 29.86 18.15
CA ASN A 181 -15.42 28.90 18.62
C ASN A 181 -15.63 28.48 20.08
N LYS A 182 -16.25 29.30 20.94
CA LYS A 182 -16.57 28.89 22.32
C LYS A 182 -17.75 27.93 22.36
N THR A 183 -18.84 28.26 21.69
CA THR A 183 -20.02 27.39 21.57
C THR A 183 -19.67 26.08 20.86
N LEU A 184 -18.93 26.12 19.74
CA LEU A 184 -18.43 24.92 19.07
C LEU A 184 -17.45 24.11 19.94
N LYS A 185 -16.62 24.75 20.78
CA LYS A 185 -15.78 24.02 21.74
C LYS A 185 -16.60 23.36 22.85
N GLU A 186 -17.66 24.00 23.31
CA GLU A 186 -18.60 23.44 24.29
C GLU A 186 -19.39 22.28 23.69
N GLU A 187 -19.88 22.40 22.45
CA GLU A 187 -20.54 21.30 21.71
C GLU A 187 -19.57 20.14 21.41
N VAL A 188 -18.32 20.42 21.02
CA VAL A 188 -17.30 19.38 20.83
C VAL A 188 -16.99 18.69 22.17
N LYS A 189 -17.05 19.42 23.28
CA LYS A 189 -16.82 18.85 24.61
C LYS A 189 -18.02 17.99 25.05
N SER A 190 -19.25 18.46 24.89
CA SER A 190 -20.46 17.69 25.21
C SER A 190 -20.58 16.44 24.33
N LEU A 191 -20.34 16.56 23.02
CA LEU A 191 -20.35 15.42 22.09
C LEU A 191 -19.24 14.41 22.42
N LYS A 192 -18.07 14.85 22.90
CA LYS A 192 -17.02 13.93 23.38
C LYS A 192 -17.43 13.22 24.67
N GLU A 193 -18.08 13.91 25.59
CA GLU A 193 -18.59 13.32 26.83
C GLU A 193 -19.71 12.31 26.53
N GLU A 194 -20.62 12.62 25.61
CA GLU A 194 -21.66 11.71 25.11
C GLU A 194 -21.07 10.50 24.37
N LEU A 195 -20.03 10.71 23.55
CA LEU A 195 -19.30 9.64 22.86
C LEU A 195 -18.60 8.71 23.84
N GLU A 196 -17.95 9.25 24.87
CA GLU A 196 -17.31 8.43 25.92
C GLU A 196 -18.36 7.72 26.79
N ALA A 197 -19.49 8.35 27.08
CA ALA A 197 -20.60 7.72 27.79
C ALA A 197 -21.22 6.56 26.98
N THR A 198 -21.51 6.77 25.69
CA THR A 198 -22.03 5.73 24.79
C THR A 198 -20.99 4.63 24.56
N LYS A 199 -19.71 4.95 24.45
CA LYS A 199 -18.63 3.96 24.34
C LYS A 199 -18.52 3.10 25.60
N LYS A 200 -18.62 3.70 26.80
CA LYS A 200 -18.66 2.95 28.07
C LYS A 200 -19.90 2.08 28.17
N ALA A 201 -21.07 2.57 27.75
CA ALA A 201 -22.30 1.79 27.70
C ALA A 201 -22.19 0.61 26.72
N LEU A 202 -21.61 0.83 25.54
CA LEU A 202 -21.36 -0.22 24.55
C LEU A 202 -20.37 -1.26 25.07
N GLN A 203 -19.29 -0.84 25.72
CA GLN A 203 -18.32 -1.76 26.30
C GLN A 203 -18.93 -2.60 27.44
N LYS A 204 -19.78 -1.99 28.27
CA LYS A 204 -20.54 -2.73 29.29
C LYS A 204 -21.48 -3.75 28.64
N SER A 205 -22.21 -3.34 27.60
CA SER A 205 -23.10 -4.23 26.85
C SER A 205 -22.36 -5.38 26.17
N ASP A 206 -21.18 -5.15 25.55
CA ASP A 206 -20.38 -6.23 24.95
C ASP A 206 -19.88 -7.22 26.01
N ASN A 207 -19.48 -6.72 27.18
CA ASN A 207 -19.09 -7.57 28.31
C ASN A 207 -20.27 -8.41 28.82
N ASP A 208 -21.46 -7.82 28.93
CA ASP A 208 -22.67 -8.53 29.35
C ASP A 208 -23.06 -9.60 28.32
N VAL A 209 -22.99 -9.31 27.02
CA VAL A 209 -23.24 -10.29 25.95
C VAL A 209 -22.21 -11.43 26.00
N ARG A 210 -20.92 -11.13 26.21
CA ARG A 210 -19.89 -12.16 26.38
C ARG A 210 -20.14 -13.01 27.62
N ALA A 211 -20.55 -12.40 28.73
CA ALA A 211 -20.89 -13.12 29.95
C ALA A 211 -22.10 -14.04 29.72
N MET A 212 -23.16 -13.54 29.09
CA MET A 212 -24.34 -14.34 28.73
C MET A 212 -23.98 -15.49 27.80
N LYS A 213 -23.11 -15.27 26.80
CA LYS A 213 -22.67 -16.34 25.89
C LYS A 213 -21.87 -17.43 26.60
N LYS A 214 -21.04 -17.06 27.58
CA LYS A 214 -20.34 -18.05 28.43
C LYS A 214 -21.32 -18.82 29.32
N GLN A 215 -22.28 -18.11 29.93
CA GLN A 215 -23.31 -18.75 30.75
C GLN A 215 -24.18 -19.69 29.93
N SER A 216 -24.60 -19.31 28.73
CA SER A 216 -25.40 -20.16 27.85
C SER A 216 -24.62 -21.39 27.40
N ALA A 217 -23.35 -21.23 27.02
CA ALA A 217 -22.50 -22.37 26.65
C ALA A 217 -22.30 -23.34 27.83
N ASN A 218 -22.07 -22.82 29.04
CA ASN A 218 -21.95 -23.66 30.23
C ASN A 218 -23.27 -24.37 30.57
N LEU A 219 -24.40 -23.68 30.41
CA LEU A 219 -25.73 -24.26 30.62
C LEU A 219 -26.01 -25.39 29.61
N THR A 220 -25.61 -25.24 28.35
CA THR A 220 -25.72 -26.31 27.34
C THR A 220 -24.92 -27.55 27.75
N VAL A 221 -23.68 -27.36 28.23
CA VAL A 221 -22.84 -28.49 28.69
C VAL A 221 -23.45 -29.21 29.90
N GLU A 222 -23.96 -28.47 30.89
CA GLU A 222 -24.64 -29.09 32.04
C GLU A 222 -25.94 -29.79 31.63
N TYR A 223 -26.66 -29.24 30.64
CA TYR A 223 -27.85 -29.88 30.09
C TYR A 223 -27.51 -31.21 29.39
N ASP A 224 -26.48 -31.23 28.54
CA ASP A 224 -26.00 -32.44 27.88
C ASP A 224 -25.53 -33.49 28.91
N ARG A 225 -24.82 -33.06 29.95
CA ARG A 225 -24.41 -33.93 31.06
C ARG A 225 -25.61 -34.53 31.79
N LEU A 226 -26.63 -33.73 32.09
CA LEU A 226 -27.84 -34.20 32.76
C LEU A 226 -28.60 -35.22 31.89
N LEU A 227 -28.66 -35.01 30.58
CA LEU A 227 -29.23 -35.98 29.64
C LEU A 227 -28.46 -37.30 29.62
N GLU A 228 -27.12 -37.25 29.68
CA GLU A 228 -26.30 -38.45 29.81
C GLU A 228 -26.50 -39.18 31.15
N GLU A 229 -26.57 -38.45 32.27
CA GLU A 229 -26.83 -39.06 33.57
C GLU A 229 -28.23 -39.69 33.61
N HIS A 230 -29.23 -39.02 33.03
CA HIS A 230 -30.58 -39.56 32.88
C HIS A 230 -30.61 -40.83 32.01
N SER A 231 -29.88 -40.85 30.88
CA SER A 231 -29.81 -42.04 30.02
C SER A 231 -29.10 -43.22 30.72
N LYS A 232 -28.02 -42.94 31.48
CA LYS A 232 -27.32 -43.94 32.30
C LYS A 232 -28.21 -44.50 33.42
N LEU A 233 -29.04 -43.67 34.06
CA LEU A 233 -29.99 -44.11 35.08
C LEU A 233 -31.12 -44.98 34.50
N LEU A 234 -31.70 -44.59 33.37
CA LEU A 234 -32.70 -45.42 32.66
C LEU A 234 -32.13 -46.79 32.27
N ALA A 235 -30.94 -46.83 31.69
CA ALA A 235 -30.29 -48.10 31.36
C ALA A 235 -29.97 -48.96 32.60
N LYS A 236 -29.81 -48.33 33.78
CA LYS A 236 -29.62 -49.03 35.05
C LYS A 236 -30.92 -49.53 35.66
N SER A 237 -32.04 -48.81 35.50
CA SER A 237 -33.36 -49.28 35.95
C SER A 237 -33.81 -50.48 35.12
N ASP A 238 -33.64 -50.42 33.80
CA ASP A 238 -34.05 -51.49 32.89
C ASP A 238 -33.26 -52.79 33.16
N LYS A 239 -31.97 -52.68 33.48
CA LYS A 239 -31.13 -53.82 33.90
C LYS A 239 -31.46 -54.39 35.29
N LYS A 240 -32.30 -53.72 36.08
CA LYS A 240 -32.68 -54.16 37.44
C LYS A 240 -34.08 -54.77 37.48
N SER A 241 -34.83 -54.65 36.38
CA SER A 241 -36.17 -55.22 36.17
C SER A 241 -36.18 -56.54 35.37
N ASP A 242 -35.03 -56.99 34.88
CA ASP A 242 -34.76 -58.35 34.37
C ASP A 242 -34.02 -59.18 35.43
#